data_AF-A0A9P4MRT6-F1
#
_entry.id   AF-A0A9P4MRT6-F1
#
_cell.length_a   1.000
_cell.length_b   1.000
_cell.length_c   1.000
_cell.angle_alpha   90.00
_cell.angle_beta   90.00
_cell.angle_gamma   90.00
#
_symmetry.space_group_name_H-M   'P 1'
#
loop_
_entity.id
_entity.type
_entity.pdbx_description
1 polymer ?
#
loop_
_entity_poly.entity_id
_entity_poly.type
_entity_poly.pdbx_seq_one_letter_code
_entity_poly.pdbx_strand_id
1 'polypeptide(L)'
;MAYVAVIANKFALLPYPSITAPRAPGQPVLLGTPRDISKPLDIAVDNLANRKSHFPDPISLAQTPFQVEIIHKIIEGFRSKSFACIPKEYKNVIFVSHSYGSLVARHIAKNYPNPKDSGDAYIQTATSTTLFGIRNASVNFHSRAASLFNPANYTKLPPAYMQVNPTSLREIVYLLNNEDDRAMLAWDIQ
;
A
#
# COMPACT_ATOMS: atom_id res chain seq x y z
N MET A 1 15.50 7.58 -24.78
CA MET A 1 15.71 7.32 -23.34
C MET A 1 14.54 6.52 -22.81
N ALA A 2 14.76 5.39 -22.12
CA ALA A 2 13.70 4.65 -21.47
C ALA A 2 13.52 5.18 -20.04
N TYR A 3 12.33 5.68 -19.71
CA TYR A 3 12.02 6.20 -18.38
C TYR A 3 11.38 5.12 -17.51
N VAL A 4 11.77 5.08 -16.23
CA VAL A 4 11.31 4.10 -15.24
C VAL A 4 10.43 4.80 -14.21
N ALA A 5 9.23 4.26 -13.94
CA ALA A 5 8.42 4.60 -12.78
C ALA A 5 8.52 3.49 -11.73
N VAL A 6 8.66 3.86 -10.46
CA VAL A 6 8.68 2.94 -9.33
C VAL A 6 7.45 3.22 -8.48
N ILE A 7 6.54 2.25 -8.41
CA ILE A 7 5.32 2.36 -7.61
C ILE A 7 5.55 1.60 -6.31
N ALA A 8 5.54 2.29 -5.18
CA ALA A 8 5.58 1.70 -3.85
C ALA A 8 4.17 1.64 -3.27
N ASN A 9 3.62 0.44 -3.06
CA ASN A 9 2.33 0.29 -2.39
C ASN A 9 2.50 0.40 -0.86
N LYS A 10 1.91 1.44 -0.25
CA LYS A 10 1.94 1.65 1.21
C LYS A 10 0.76 0.96 1.90
N PHE A 11 1.09 -0.06 2.68
CA PHE A 11 0.17 -0.70 3.64
C PHE A 11 0.28 -0.04 5.02
N ALA A 12 -0.84 0.02 5.75
CA ALA A 12 -1.06 0.85 6.94
C ALA A 12 -0.36 0.38 8.23
N LEU A 13 0.86 -0.15 8.16
CA LEU A 13 1.53 -0.72 9.34
C LEU A 13 2.65 0.16 9.92
N LEU A 14 3.09 1.21 9.21
CA LEU A 14 4.03 2.19 9.77
C LEU A 14 3.71 3.61 9.26
N PRO A 15 3.68 4.62 10.13
CA PRO A 15 3.58 6.02 9.72
C PRO A 15 4.89 6.44 9.05
N TYR A 16 4.79 6.87 7.79
CA TYR A 16 5.85 7.65 7.13
C TYR A 16 5.37 9.11 7.13
N PRO A 17 6.23 10.10 7.41
CA PRO A 17 5.84 11.50 7.35
C PRO A 17 5.34 11.83 5.94
N SER A 18 4.12 12.36 5.85
CA SER A 18 3.54 12.84 4.59
C SER A 18 3.55 14.36 4.58
N ILE A 19 4.25 14.94 3.60
CA ILE A 19 4.18 16.36 3.28
C ILE A 19 2.98 16.52 2.34
N THR A 20 2.06 17.42 2.66
CA THR A 20 0.76 17.50 1.98
C THR A 20 0.55 18.84 1.32
N ALA A 21 0.22 18.82 0.03
CA ALA A 21 -0.44 19.92 -0.68
C ALA A 21 -1.95 19.64 -0.75
N PRO A 22 -2.82 20.67 -0.76
CA PRO A 22 -4.28 20.49 -0.73
C PRO A 22 -4.85 20.12 -2.11
N ARG A 23 -5.84 19.20 -2.20
CA ARG A 23 -7.08 19.24 -3.05
C ARG A 23 -7.83 17.89 -3.23
N ALA A 24 -8.68 17.82 -4.27
CA ALA A 24 -10.11 17.46 -4.36
C ALA A 24 -10.52 15.97 -4.13
N PRO A 25 -11.80 15.73 -3.77
CA PRO A 25 -12.31 14.38 -3.47
C PRO A 25 -12.28 13.44 -4.70
N GLY A 26 -11.77 12.22 -4.50
CA GLY A 26 -11.87 11.11 -5.45
C GLY A 26 -10.60 10.68 -6.20
N GLN A 27 -9.42 11.23 -5.88
CA GLN A 27 -8.15 10.88 -6.53
C GLN A 27 -7.24 10.04 -5.61
N PRO A 28 -6.50 9.04 -6.12
CA PRO A 28 -5.44 8.36 -5.38
C PRO A 28 -4.34 9.34 -4.93
N VAL A 29 -3.84 9.15 -3.71
CA VAL A 29 -2.77 9.98 -3.14
C VAL A 29 -1.42 9.48 -3.63
N LEU A 30 -0.80 10.21 -4.56
CA LEU A 30 0.58 9.98 -5.01
C LEU A 30 1.50 11.01 -4.36
N LEU A 31 2.40 10.57 -3.48
CA LEU A 31 3.37 11.45 -2.82
C LEU A 31 4.63 11.57 -3.69
N GLY A 32 4.94 12.77 -4.20
CA GLY A 32 6.17 13.06 -4.95
C GLY A 32 6.47 14.57 -5.09
N THR A 33 7.76 14.93 -5.08
CA THR A 33 8.27 16.30 -5.35
C THR A 33 8.53 16.51 -6.84
N PRO A 34 8.47 17.76 -7.38
CA PRO A 34 8.85 18.04 -8.76
C PRO A 34 10.33 17.69 -8.95
N ARG A 35 10.63 16.74 -9.84
CA ARG A 35 12.01 16.28 -10.10
C ARG A 35 12.33 16.31 -11.59
N ASP A 36 13.61 16.55 -11.84
CA ASP A 36 14.31 16.38 -13.12
C ASP A 36 13.75 15.21 -13.92
N ILE A 37 13.17 15.53 -15.08
CA ILE A 37 12.52 14.56 -15.97
C ILE A 37 13.48 13.52 -16.54
N SER A 38 14.79 13.64 -16.36
CA SER A 38 15.75 12.60 -16.75
C SER A 38 15.78 11.41 -15.76
N LYS A 39 15.27 11.59 -14.53
CA LYS A 39 15.35 10.59 -13.46
C LYS A 39 14.10 9.69 -13.38
N PRO A 40 14.22 8.50 -12.77
CA PRO A 40 13.07 7.69 -12.40
C PRO A 40 12.09 8.47 -11.53
N LEU A 41 10.80 8.20 -11.70
CA LEU A 41 9.75 8.75 -10.84
C LEU A 41 9.36 7.70 -9.80
N ASP A 42 9.67 7.98 -8.55
CA ASP A 42 9.26 7.16 -7.42
C ASP A 42 7.98 7.73 -6.83
N ILE A 43 6.92 6.92 -6.80
CA ILE A 43 5.62 7.30 -6.24
C ILE A 43 5.19 6.26 -5.23
N ALA A 44 4.73 6.75 -4.08
CA ALA A 44 4.05 5.93 -3.10
C ALA A 44 2.53 6.10 -3.20
N VAL A 45 1.81 4.97 -3.21
CA VAL A 45 0.34 4.92 -3.28
C VAL A 45 -0.19 4.51 -1.92
N ASP A 46 -1.05 5.34 -1.32
CA ASP A 46 -1.86 4.90 -0.17
C ASP A 46 -3.00 4.01 -0.69
N ASN A 47 -3.11 2.78 -0.17
CA ASN A 47 -4.23 1.88 -0.53
C ASN A 47 -5.60 2.51 -0.26
N LEU A 48 -6.63 1.96 -0.90
CA LEU A 48 -8.02 2.27 -0.57
C LEU A 48 -8.26 2.06 0.94
N ALA A 49 -9.05 2.94 1.53
CA ALA A 49 -9.34 2.99 2.96
C ALA A 49 -8.09 3.11 3.86
N ASN A 50 -7.03 3.74 3.35
CA ASN A 50 -5.87 4.09 4.15
C ASN A 50 -5.60 5.60 4.06
N ARG A 51 -5.28 6.20 5.20
CA ARG A 51 -4.90 7.63 5.32
C ARG A 51 -5.83 8.58 4.58
N LYS A 52 -5.36 9.14 3.47
CA LYS A 52 -6.05 10.18 2.68
C LYS A 52 -6.78 9.62 1.47
N SER A 53 -6.71 8.31 1.23
CA SER A 53 -7.51 7.63 0.23
C SER A 53 -8.98 7.57 0.65
N HIS A 54 -9.86 7.30 -0.31
CA HIS A 54 -11.29 7.16 -0.05
C HIS A 54 -11.58 5.92 0.84
N PHE A 55 -12.60 6.01 1.69
CA PHE A 55 -13.08 4.94 2.57
C PHE A 55 -14.49 4.50 2.11
N PRO A 56 -14.60 3.64 1.08
CA PRO A 56 -15.90 3.19 0.59
C PRO A 56 -16.55 2.18 1.55
N ASP A 57 -17.58 1.46 1.12
CA ASP A 57 -18.11 0.38 1.94
C ASP A 57 -17.05 -0.74 2.11
N PRO A 58 -16.69 -1.10 3.36
CA PRO A 58 -15.59 -2.04 3.60
C PRO A 58 -15.90 -3.47 3.18
N ILE A 59 -17.18 -3.85 3.07
CA ILE A 59 -17.60 -5.22 2.79
C ILE A 59 -17.67 -5.45 1.28
N SER A 60 -18.25 -4.52 0.55
CA SER A 60 -18.53 -4.66 -0.88
C SER A 60 -17.44 -4.07 -1.77
N LEU A 61 -16.76 -3.00 -1.36
CA LEU A 61 -15.83 -2.26 -2.21
C LEU A 61 -14.39 -2.29 -1.74
N ALA A 62 -14.10 -2.19 -0.43
CA ALA A 62 -12.72 -2.20 0.08
C ALA A 62 -12.12 -3.62 0.13
N GLN A 63 -12.17 -4.34 -0.99
CA GLN A 63 -11.75 -5.72 -1.14
C GLN A 63 -10.54 -5.84 -2.06
N THR A 64 -9.75 -6.90 -1.89
CA THR A 64 -8.52 -7.14 -2.66
C THR A 64 -8.71 -7.04 -4.18
N PRO A 65 -9.76 -7.63 -4.80
CA PRO A 65 -9.95 -7.53 -6.24
C PRO A 65 -10.08 -6.08 -6.72
N PHE A 66 -10.77 -5.22 -5.96
CA PHE A 66 -10.91 -3.81 -6.31
C PHE A 66 -9.59 -3.05 -6.16
N GLN A 67 -8.80 -3.37 -5.13
CA GLN A 67 -7.45 -2.81 -4.98
C GLN A 67 -6.52 -3.21 -6.14
N VAL A 68 -6.64 -4.44 -6.67
CA VAL A 68 -5.91 -4.90 -7.86
C VAL A 68 -6.24 -4.03 -9.07
N GLU A 69 -7.52 -3.77 -9.31
CA GLU A 69 -7.95 -2.92 -10.42
C GLU A 69 -7.48 -1.46 -10.26
N ILE A 70 -7.54 -0.90 -9.06
CA ILE A 70 -7.03 0.45 -8.80
C ILE A 70 -5.54 0.54 -9.15
N ILE A 71 -4.72 -0.41 -8.68
CA ILE A 71 -3.28 -0.38 -8.98
C ILE A 71 -3.01 -0.63 -10.46
N HIS A 72 -3.77 -1.52 -11.10
CA HIS A 72 -3.68 -1.75 -12.55
C HIS A 72 -3.96 -0.46 -13.33
N LYS A 73 -5.03 0.29 -12.99
CA LYS A 73 -5.32 1.60 -13.58
C LYS A 73 -4.26 2.66 -13.29
N ILE A 74 -3.62 2.62 -12.13
CA ILE A 74 -2.47 3.48 -11.84
C ILE A 74 -1.30 3.16 -12.80
N ILE A 75 -0.98 1.87 -13.00
CA ILE A 75 0.06 1.44 -13.94
C ILE A 75 -0.27 1.88 -15.37
N GLU A 76 -1.49 1.64 -15.86
CA GLU A 76 -1.95 2.13 -17.16
C GLU A 76 -1.79 3.65 -17.28
N GLY A 77 -2.06 4.40 -16.21
CA GLY A 77 -1.90 5.85 -16.20
C GLY A 77 -0.45 6.33 -16.25
N PHE A 78 0.51 5.57 -15.74
CA PHE A 78 1.93 5.83 -15.98
C PHE A 78 2.31 5.62 -17.44
N ARG A 79 1.71 4.62 -18.10
CA ARG A 79 2.00 4.32 -19.51
C ARG A 79 1.37 5.31 -20.48
N SER A 80 0.17 5.78 -20.16
CA SER A 80 -0.64 6.67 -21.01
C SER A 80 -0.62 8.14 -20.59
N LYS A 81 0.07 8.47 -19.48
CA LYS A 81 0.05 9.80 -18.86
C LYS A 81 -1.39 10.30 -18.60
N SER A 82 -2.27 9.41 -18.12
CA SER A 82 -3.69 9.75 -17.95
C SER A 82 -4.00 10.56 -16.69
N PHE A 83 -3.06 10.63 -15.73
CA PHE A 83 -3.21 11.43 -14.51
C PHE A 83 -2.40 12.73 -14.60
N ALA A 84 -3.01 13.85 -14.19
CA ALA A 84 -2.36 15.17 -14.25
C ALA A 84 -1.06 15.27 -13.44
N CYS A 85 -0.92 14.47 -12.38
CA CYS A 85 0.29 14.39 -11.57
C CYS A 85 1.43 13.58 -12.21
N ILE A 86 1.17 12.92 -13.34
CA ILE A 86 2.16 12.14 -14.07
C ILE A 86 2.73 13.02 -15.19
N PRO A 87 4.03 13.40 -15.14
CA PRO A 87 4.57 14.42 -16.03
C PRO A 87 4.72 13.95 -17.49
N LYS A 88 4.79 12.65 -17.72
CA LYS A 88 5.06 12.03 -19.03
C LYS A 88 4.66 10.54 -19.02
N GLU A 89 4.69 9.93 -20.20
CA GLU A 89 4.55 8.49 -20.35
C GLU A 89 5.83 7.76 -19.88
N TYR A 90 5.65 6.62 -19.22
CA TYR A 90 6.73 5.76 -18.76
C TYR A 90 6.67 4.42 -19.50
N LYS A 91 7.75 4.13 -20.23
CA LYS A 91 7.91 2.86 -20.95
C LYS A 91 8.09 1.69 -19.99
N ASN A 92 8.81 1.92 -18.90
CA ASN A 92 9.10 0.90 -17.89
C ASN A 92 8.42 1.27 -16.57
N VAL A 93 7.69 0.32 -15.97
CA VAL A 93 7.03 0.46 -14.68
C VAL A 93 7.44 -0.71 -13.79
N ILE A 94 8.07 -0.42 -12.65
CA ILE A 94 8.44 -1.40 -11.64
C ILE A 94 7.46 -1.28 -10.48
N PHE A 95 6.80 -2.38 -10.13
CA PHE A 95 5.90 -2.41 -8.99
C PHE A 95 6.60 -2.97 -7.75
N VAL A 96 6.79 -2.14 -6.74
CA VAL A 96 7.42 -2.47 -5.46
C VAL A 96 6.35 -2.60 -4.38
N SER A 97 6.39 -3.72 -3.67
CA SER A 97 5.32 -4.12 -2.76
C SER A 97 5.84 -4.85 -1.52
N HIS A 98 5.06 -4.75 -0.44
CA HIS A 98 5.35 -5.36 0.85
C HIS A 98 4.08 -5.99 1.44
N SER A 99 4.22 -7.16 2.04
CA SER A 99 3.14 -7.86 2.76
C SER A 99 1.88 -8.00 1.90
N TYR A 100 0.73 -7.48 2.33
CA TYR A 100 -0.52 -7.45 1.55
C TYR A 100 -0.34 -6.88 0.14
N GLY A 101 0.49 -5.85 -0.03
CA GLY A 101 0.81 -5.30 -1.35
C GLY A 101 1.42 -6.33 -2.29
N SER A 102 2.19 -7.30 -1.77
CA SER A 102 2.77 -8.39 -2.56
C SER A 102 1.69 -9.37 -3.07
N LEU A 103 0.59 -9.55 -2.32
CA LEU A 103 -0.57 -10.29 -2.82
C LEU A 103 -1.23 -9.57 -3.99
N VAL A 104 -1.39 -8.25 -3.88
CA VAL A 104 -1.91 -7.41 -4.98
C VAL A 104 -0.99 -7.50 -6.20
N ALA A 105 0.32 -7.37 -6.02
CA ALA A 105 1.31 -7.50 -7.09
C ALA A 105 1.22 -8.83 -7.83
N ARG A 106 1.05 -9.94 -7.11
CA ARG A 106 0.86 -11.28 -7.73
C ARG A 106 -0.42 -11.37 -8.53
N HIS A 107 -1.52 -10.81 -8.03
CA HIS A 107 -2.78 -10.81 -8.76
C HIS A 107 -2.68 -9.99 -10.04
N ILE A 108 -2.00 -8.84 -10.01
CA ILE A 108 -1.75 -8.05 -11.22
C ILE A 108 -0.90 -8.86 -12.21
N ALA A 109 0.23 -9.41 -11.78
CA ALA A 109 1.11 -10.18 -12.65
C ALA A 109 0.41 -11.40 -13.27
N LYS A 110 -0.53 -12.02 -12.53
CA LYS A 110 -1.33 -13.16 -13.00
C LYS A 110 -2.44 -12.75 -13.97
N ASN A 111 -3.22 -11.72 -13.62
CA ASN A 111 -4.42 -11.34 -14.37
C ASN A 111 -4.08 -10.45 -15.59
N TYR A 112 -2.96 -9.74 -15.53
CA TYR A 112 -2.47 -8.81 -16.57
C TYR A 112 -1.02 -9.17 -16.95
N PRO A 113 -0.78 -10.33 -17.59
CA PRO A 113 0.57 -10.86 -17.81
C PRO A 113 1.38 -10.09 -18.86
N ASN A 114 0.72 -9.30 -19.71
CA ASN A 114 1.39 -8.49 -20.73
C ASN A 114 2.04 -7.26 -20.08
N PRO A 115 3.37 -7.07 -20.19
CA PRO A 115 4.04 -5.91 -19.62
C PRO A 115 3.48 -4.57 -20.13
N LYS A 116 2.91 -4.51 -21.33
CA LYS A 116 2.29 -3.27 -21.83
C LYS A 116 1.05 -2.85 -21.05
N ASP A 117 0.40 -3.79 -20.37
CA ASP A 117 -0.81 -3.57 -19.61
C ASP A 117 -0.51 -3.58 -18.08
N SER A 118 0.67 -4.07 -17.66
CA SER A 118 1.04 -4.16 -16.25
C SER A 118 2.49 -3.70 -15.96
N GLY A 119 3.07 -4.16 -14.84
CA GLY A 119 4.46 -3.86 -14.48
C GLY A 119 5.47 -4.72 -15.27
N ASP A 120 6.58 -4.11 -15.70
CA ASP A 120 7.70 -4.80 -16.34
C ASP A 120 8.51 -5.63 -15.34
N ALA A 121 8.47 -5.26 -14.06
CA ALA A 121 9.08 -6.00 -12.98
C ALA A 121 8.29 -5.82 -11.68
N TYR A 122 8.40 -6.83 -10.81
CA TYR A 122 7.75 -6.84 -9.50
C TYR A 122 8.79 -7.12 -8.42
N ILE A 123 8.92 -6.21 -7.45
CA ILE A 123 9.72 -6.41 -6.25
C ILE A 123 8.73 -6.66 -5.12
N GLN A 124 8.77 -7.86 -4.54
CA GLN A 124 7.85 -8.28 -3.49
C GLN A 124 8.62 -8.61 -2.22
N THR A 125 8.20 -8.04 -1.10
CA THR A 125 8.79 -8.28 0.22
C THR A 125 7.72 -8.77 1.20
N ALA A 126 8.14 -9.38 2.31
CA ALA A 126 7.25 -10.04 3.29
C ALA A 126 6.19 -10.94 2.62
N THR A 127 6.64 -11.79 1.71
CA THR A 127 5.78 -12.70 0.96
C THR A 127 6.43 -14.08 0.85
N SER A 128 5.62 -15.12 0.75
CA SER A 128 6.06 -16.51 0.62
C SER A 128 5.35 -17.16 -0.56
N THR A 129 5.95 -18.19 -1.15
CA THR A 129 5.29 -19.06 -2.15
C THR A 129 4.27 -20.00 -1.52
N THR A 130 4.20 -20.07 -0.18
CA THR A 130 3.26 -20.90 0.58
C THR A 130 2.30 -20.05 1.42
N LEU A 131 1.11 -20.60 1.69
CA LEU A 131 0.05 -19.92 2.46
C LEU A 131 0.18 -20.07 3.98
N PHE A 132 1.15 -20.86 4.46
CA PHE A 132 1.28 -21.20 5.88
C PHE A 132 1.44 -19.96 6.77
N GLY A 133 2.29 -19.01 6.35
CA GLY A 133 2.52 -17.76 7.08
C GLY A 133 1.28 -16.87 7.18
N ILE A 134 0.44 -16.82 6.14
CA ILE A 134 -0.79 -16.00 6.14
C ILE A 134 -1.83 -16.60 7.08
N ARG A 135 -1.96 -17.94 7.11
CA ARG A 135 -2.89 -18.60 8.03
C ARG A 135 -2.53 -18.28 9.48
N ASN A 136 -1.25 -18.41 9.84
CA ASN A 136 -0.79 -18.06 11.19
C ASN A 136 -0.97 -16.58 11.49
N ALA A 137 -0.65 -15.69 10.54
CA ALA A 137 -0.86 -14.26 10.69
C ALA A 137 -2.34 -13.91 10.94
N SER A 138 -3.27 -14.53 10.22
CA SER A 138 -4.71 -14.25 10.35
C SER A 138 -5.29 -14.59 11.73
N VAL A 139 -4.76 -15.61 12.40
CA VAL A 139 -5.19 -16.01 13.75
C VAL A 139 -4.60 -15.08 14.82
N ASN A 140 -3.35 -14.63 14.61
CA ASN A 140 -2.60 -13.93 15.65
C ASN A 140 -2.70 -12.40 15.55
N PHE A 141 -3.17 -11.82 14.43
CA PHE A 141 -3.26 -10.36 14.28
C PHE A 141 -4.28 -9.69 15.21
N HIS A 142 -5.15 -10.46 15.88
CA HIS A 142 -6.15 -9.94 16.82
C HIS A 142 -6.88 -8.70 16.31
N SER A 143 -7.26 -8.71 15.03
CA SER A 143 -7.86 -7.55 14.36
C SER A 143 -9.14 -7.12 15.07
N ARG A 144 -9.32 -5.81 15.25
CA ARG A 144 -10.55 -5.21 15.82
C ARG A 144 -10.98 -4.01 14.99
N ALA A 145 -12.21 -3.54 15.22
CA ALA A 145 -12.69 -2.31 14.60
C ALA A 145 -11.73 -1.15 14.89
N ALA A 146 -11.28 -0.46 13.85
CA ALA A 146 -10.34 0.66 13.94
C ALA A 146 -10.90 1.78 14.82
N SER A 147 -12.22 1.99 14.79
CA SER A 147 -12.92 2.95 15.64
C SER A 147 -12.85 2.62 17.14
N LEU A 148 -12.69 1.36 17.51
CA LEU A 148 -12.48 0.95 18.91
C LEU A 148 -11.01 1.05 19.32
N PHE A 149 -10.09 0.79 18.39
CA PHE A 149 -8.66 0.73 18.68
C PHE A 149 -8.00 2.13 18.70
N ASN A 150 -8.30 2.96 17.70
CA ASN A 150 -7.80 4.32 17.59
C ASN A 150 -8.96 5.29 17.28
N PRO A 151 -9.81 5.58 18.28
CA PRO A 151 -10.98 6.43 18.08
C PRO A 151 -10.59 7.83 17.64
N ALA A 152 -9.46 8.38 18.11
CA ALA A 152 -9.00 9.72 17.74
C ALA A 152 -8.90 9.92 16.22
N ASN A 153 -8.49 8.88 15.48
CA ASN A 153 -8.35 8.93 14.03
C ASN A 153 -9.54 8.29 13.29
N TYR A 154 -10.27 7.36 13.91
CA TYR A 154 -11.22 6.48 13.21
C TYR A 154 -12.63 6.42 13.80
N THR A 155 -13.02 7.33 14.71
CA THR A 155 -14.38 7.32 15.32
C THR A 155 -15.51 7.27 14.27
N LYS A 156 -15.31 7.86 13.09
CA LYS A 156 -16.33 7.93 12.02
C LYS A 156 -16.35 6.71 11.10
N LEU A 157 -15.39 5.79 11.22
CA LEU A 157 -15.33 4.62 10.34
C LEU A 157 -16.28 3.52 10.83
N PRO A 158 -17.03 2.86 9.92
CA PRO A 158 -17.82 1.68 10.24
C PRO A 158 -16.98 0.59 10.93
N PRO A 159 -17.58 -0.22 11.84
CA PRO A 159 -16.84 -1.27 12.57
C PRO A 159 -16.14 -2.31 11.69
N ALA A 160 -16.59 -2.47 10.45
CA ALA A 160 -15.99 -3.39 9.48
C ALA A 160 -14.62 -2.90 8.95
N TYR A 161 -14.21 -1.65 9.22
CA TYR A 161 -12.83 -1.24 9.05
C TYR A 161 -11.99 -1.77 10.20
N MET A 162 -11.14 -2.74 9.89
CA MET A 162 -10.34 -3.46 10.89
C MET A 162 -8.91 -2.90 10.94
N GLN A 163 -8.37 -2.81 12.15
CA GLN A 163 -6.96 -2.53 12.40
C GLN A 163 -6.34 -3.69 13.18
N VAL A 164 -5.11 -4.04 12.81
CA VAL A 164 -4.27 -5.00 13.55
C VAL A 164 -3.67 -4.28 14.76
N ASN A 165 -3.68 -4.93 15.92
CA ASN A 165 -3.00 -4.39 17.10
C ASN A 165 -1.49 -4.27 16.80
N PRO A 166 -0.89 -3.06 16.88
CA PRO A 166 0.54 -2.86 16.63
C PRO A 166 1.44 -3.78 17.46
N THR A 167 1.09 -4.03 18.73
CA THR A 167 1.82 -4.95 19.60
C THR A 167 1.81 -6.37 19.04
N SER A 168 0.64 -6.86 18.59
CA SER A 168 0.54 -8.19 17.99
C SER A 168 1.32 -8.29 16.69
N LEU A 169 1.36 -7.24 15.86
CA LEU A 169 2.17 -7.24 14.65
C LEU A 169 3.65 -7.39 14.98
N ARG A 170 4.19 -6.64 15.96
CA ARG A 170 5.58 -6.80 16.36
C ARG A 170 5.85 -8.20 16.89
N GLU A 171 5.03 -8.66 17.83
CA GLU A 171 5.19 -9.98 18.46
C GLU A 171 5.15 -11.12 17.44
N ILE A 172 4.48 -10.97 16.30
CA ILE A 172 4.43 -11.99 15.25
C ILE A 172 5.60 -11.86 14.26
N VAL A 173 5.96 -10.63 13.89
CA VAL A 173 6.91 -10.37 12.79
C VAL A 173 8.36 -10.30 13.27
N TYR A 174 8.59 -9.84 14.50
CA TYR A 174 9.91 -9.52 15.04
C TYR A 174 10.23 -10.33 16.31
N LEU A 175 9.92 -11.63 16.33
CA LEU A 175 10.10 -12.59 17.44
C LEU A 175 11.54 -12.76 18.01
N LEU A 176 12.48 -11.85 17.75
CA LEU A 176 13.82 -11.93 18.32
C LEU A 176 13.80 -11.44 19.76
N ASN A 177 13.61 -12.39 20.69
CA ASN A 177 13.70 -12.15 22.13
C ASN A 177 14.98 -11.37 22.47
N ASN A 178 14.80 -10.22 23.13
CA ASN A 178 15.82 -9.36 23.75
C ASN A 178 16.62 -8.43 22.82
N GLU A 179 16.22 -8.25 21.57
CA GLU A 179 16.86 -7.30 20.63
C GLU A 179 15.91 -6.17 20.15
N ASP A 180 14.80 -5.94 20.85
CA ASP A 180 13.90 -4.85 20.47
C ASP A 180 14.61 -3.49 20.60
N ASP A 181 14.81 -2.84 19.45
CA ASP A 181 15.29 -1.46 19.40
C ASP A 181 14.32 -0.58 20.21
N ARG A 182 14.84 0.15 21.21
CA ARG A 182 14.03 1.06 22.04
C ARG A 182 13.28 2.10 21.20
N ALA A 183 13.84 2.49 20.05
CA ALA A 183 13.18 3.38 19.11
C ALA A 183 11.96 2.71 18.45
N MET A 184 11.97 1.39 18.25
CA MET A 184 10.83 0.63 17.74
C MET A 184 9.72 0.46 18.79
N LEU A 185 10.08 0.24 20.06
CA LEU A 185 9.10 0.14 21.15
C LEU A 185 8.34 1.46 21.42
N ALA A 186 8.97 2.60 21.15
CA ALA A 186 8.33 3.92 21.29
C ALA A 186 7.12 4.12 20.35
N TRP A 187 6.95 3.28 19.33
CA TRP A 187 5.82 3.33 18.41
C TRP A 187 4.56 2.59 18.90
N ASP A 188 4.64 1.82 19.99
CA ASP A 188 3.48 1.09 20.52
C ASP A 188 2.49 1.93 21.29
N ILE A 189 3.00 3.03 21.81
CA ILE A 189 2.32 3.93 22.73
C ILE A 189 1.72 5.14 21.99
N GLN A 190 1.76 5.14 20.64
CA GLN A 190 1.18 6.15 19.75
C GLN A 190 -0.03 5.60 18.99
#